data_AF-A0A3D0RFR5-F1
#
_entry.id   AF-A0A3D0RFR5-F1
#
_cell.length_a   1.000
_cell.length_b   1.000
_cell.length_c   1.000
_cell.angle_alpha   90.00
_cell.angle_beta   90.00
_cell.angle_gamma   90.00
#
_symmetry.space_group_name_H-M   'P 1'
#
loop_
_entity.id
_entity.type
_entity.pdbx_description
1 polymer ?
#
loop_
_entity_poly.entity_id
_entity_poly.type
_entity_poly.pdbx_seq_one_letter_code
_entity_poly.pdbx_strand_id
1 'polypeptide(L)'
;QQIPDHFNLPRRKANEMKKTLGLAFILISFFTNAQAKQFSLSEADDAYISLNECLYALSKGTRLSSSSGDIFIYQTQVWQIFFSDDQKYVCNLIGKLTE
;
A
#
# COMPACT_ATOMS: atom_id res chain seq x y z
N GLN A 1 -48.68 46.83 21.95
CA GLN A 1 -47.21 46.76 21.93
C GLN A 1 -46.85 45.28 21.83
N GLN A 2 -46.42 44.83 20.65
CA GLN A 2 -46.25 43.41 20.31
C GLN A 2 -44.75 43.16 20.15
N ILE A 3 -44.19 42.29 21.00
CA ILE A 3 -42.78 41.84 20.96
C ILE A 3 -42.79 40.43 20.36
N PRO A 4 -41.88 40.09 19.43
CA PRO A 4 -42.07 38.95 18.54
C PRO A 4 -41.69 37.61 19.18
N ASP A 5 -42.35 36.59 18.66
CA ASP A 5 -42.25 35.18 18.98
C ASP A 5 -40.81 34.67 19.13
N HIS A 6 -40.57 34.00 20.26
CA HIS A 6 -39.46 33.06 20.43
C HIS A 6 -39.54 31.98 19.35
N PHE A 7 -38.61 32.02 18.41
CA PHE A 7 -38.40 31.05 17.35
C PHE A 7 -37.98 29.68 17.93
N ASN A 8 -38.94 28.90 18.44
CA ASN A 8 -38.73 27.51 18.81
C ASN A 8 -38.78 26.64 17.55
N LEU A 9 -37.64 26.49 16.88
CA LEU A 9 -37.47 25.44 15.87
C LEU A 9 -37.74 24.08 16.54
N PRO A 10 -38.71 23.29 16.05
CA PRO A 10 -39.16 22.10 16.74
C PRO A 10 -38.03 21.07 16.78
N ARG A 11 -37.64 20.71 18.01
CA ARG A 11 -36.64 19.70 18.40
C ARG A 11 -36.66 18.41 17.56
N ARG A 12 -37.82 18.08 16.97
CA ARG A 12 -38.03 16.95 16.04
C ARG A 12 -37.22 17.06 14.75
N LYS A 13 -37.15 18.24 14.12
CA LYS A 13 -36.43 18.46 12.84
C LYS A 13 -34.91 18.30 13.00
N ALA A 14 -34.38 18.73 14.16
CA ALA A 14 -32.96 18.59 14.50
C ALA A 14 -32.54 17.12 14.72
N ASN A 15 -33.43 16.29 15.27
CA ASN A 15 -33.14 14.87 15.51
C ASN A 15 -33.16 14.05 14.21
N GLU A 16 -34.06 14.38 13.29
CA GLU A 16 -34.10 13.77 11.95
C GLU A 16 -32.86 14.13 11.13
N MET A 17 -32.44 15.41 11.13
CA MET A 17 -31.20 15.86 10.47
C MET A 17 -29.95 15.15 11.02
N LYS A 18 -29.88 14.93 12.34
CA LYS A 18 -28.77 14.18 12.96
C LYS A 18 -28.75 12.72 12.54
N LYS A 19 -29.92 12.08 12.43
CA LYS A 19 -30.05 10.71 11.91
C LYS A 19 -29.64 10.61 10.44
N THR A 20 -30.06 11.57 9.60
CA THR A 20 -29.68 11.59 8.18
C THR A 20 -28.19 11.81 8.01
N LEU A 21 -27.59 12.71 8.81
CA LEU A 21 -26.16 12.95 8.79
C LEU A 21 -25.36 11.70 9.24
N GLY A 22 -25.81 11.02 10.31
CA GLY A 22 -25.19 9.76 10.75
C GLY A 22 -25.24 8.66 9.70
N LEU A 23 -26.38 8.50 9.01
CA LEU A 23 -26.55 7.57 7.89
C LEU A 23 -25.61 7.89 6.72
N ALA A 24 -25.42 9.18 6.39
CA ALA A 24 -24.52 9.60 5.33
C ALA A 24 -23.05 9.25 5.63
N PHE A 25 -22.59 9.44 6.87
CA PHE A 25 -21.22 9.07 7.28
C PHE A 25 -20.96 7.56 7.21
N ILE A 26 -21.95 6.75 7.58
CA ILE A 26 -21.84 5.28 7.50
C ILE A 26 -21.74 4.82 6.04
N LEU A 27 -22.51 5.40 5.12
CA LEU A 27 -22.48 5.05 3.70
C LEU A 27 -21.13 5.37 3.04
N ILE A 28 -20.48 6.47 3.41
CA ILE A 28 -19.18 6.87 2.85
C ILE A 28 -18.05 5.93 3.30
N SER A 29 -18.22 5.24 4.43
CA SER A 29 -17.18 4.39 5.03
C SER A 29 -17.01 3.04 4.33
N PHE A 30 -17.90 2.66 3.40
CA PHE A 30 -17.86 1.36 2.71
C PHE A 30 -17.11 1.36 1.36
N PHE A 31 -16.56 2.48 0.90
CA PHE A 31 -16.03 2.59 -0.48
C PHE A 31 -14.55 2.22 -0.69
N THR A 32 -13.84 1.67 0.31
CA THR A 32 -12.43 1.28 0.13
C THR A 32 -12.22 -0.22 0.27
N ASN A 33 -12.78 -1.00 -0.64
CA ASN A 33 -12.30 -2.36 -0.91
C ASN A 33 -11.04 -2.26 -1.78
N ALA A 34 -9.90 -1.94 -1.17
CA ALA A 34 -8.62 -2.14 -1.84
C ALA A 34 -8.41 -3.66 -1.94
N GLN A 35 -8.71 -4.25 -3.10
CA GLN A 35 -8.39 -5.66 -3.34
C GLN A 35 -6.87 -5.77 -3.41
N ALA A 36 -6.25 -6.35 -2.38
CA ALA A 36 -4.85 -6.73 -2.42
C ALA A 36 -4.71 -7.86 -3.45
N LYS A 37 -4.12 -7.56 -4.60
CA LYS A 37 -3.78 -8.58 -5.60
C LYS A 37 -2.69 -9.46 -5.01
N GLN A 38 -2.99 -10.74 -4.81
CA GLN A 38 -2.01 -11.72 -4.36
C GLN A 38 -1.12 -12.08 -5.55
N PHE A 39 0.19 -12.01 -5.35
CA PHE A 39 1.17 -12.47 -6.32
C PHE A 39 1.85 -13.72 -5.77
N SER A 40 2.13 -14.68 -6.65
CA SER A 40 2.96 -15.84 -6.33
C SER A 40 4.42 -15.54 -6.69
N LEU A 41 5.35 -16.09 -5.93
CA LEU A 41 6.77 -16.04 -6.27
C LEU A 41 7.12 -17.30 -7.05
N SER A 42 7.45 -17.12 -8.32
CA SER A 42 8.01 -18.17 -9.18
C SER A 42 9.53 -18.17 -9.10
N GLU A 43 10.14 -19.35 -9.21
CA GLU A 43 11.59 -19.49 -9.28
C GLU A 43 12.12 -18.71 -10.48
N ALA A 44 13.27 -18.07 -10.32
CA ALA A 44 13.91 -17.43 -11.45
C ALA A 44 14.44 -18.52 -12.38
N ASP A 45 14.01 -18.54 -13.64
CA ASP A 45 14.74 -19.29 -14.67
C ASP A 45 16.24 -18.96 -14.57
N ASP A 46 17.10 -19.94 -14.89
CA ASP A 46 18.59 -19.93 -14.93
C ASP A 46 19.16 -18.89 -15.92
N ALA A 47 18.58 -17.70 -15.93
CA ALA A 47 18.87 -16.60 -16.82
C ALA A 47 19.95 -15.75 -16.17
N TYR A 48 21.08 -15.70 -16.87
CA TYR A 48 22.12 -14.68 -16.80
C TYR A 48 21.73 -13.46 -15.94
N ILE A 49 22.25 -13.43 -14.72
CA ILE A 49 22.03 -12.32 -13.80
C ILE A 49 22.85 -11.13 -14.28
N SER A 50 22.18 -10.13 -14.85
CA SER A 50 22.82 -8.87 -15.25
C SER A 50 23.13 -8.03 -14.01
N LEU A 51 24.41 -7.75 -13.76
CA LEU A 51 24.84 -6.84 -12.68
C LEU A 51 24.11 -5.49 -12.77
N ASN A 52 23.87 -5.00 -13.99
CA ASN A 52 23.14 -3.74 -14.20
C ASN A 52 21.71 -3.84 -13.66
N GLU A 53 21.00 -4.94 -13.90
CA GLU A 53 19.63 -5.12 -13.42
C GLU A 53 19.58 -5.15 -11.88
N CYS A 54 20.55 -5.79 -11.24
CA CYS A 54 20.67 -5.74 -9.79
C CYS A 54 20.90 -4.31 -9.27
N LEU A 55 21.81 -3.54 -9.87
CA LEU A 55 22.08 -2.16 -9.46
C LEU A 55 20.86 -1.24 -9.71
N TYR A 56 20.09 -1.51 -10.76
CA TYR A 56 18.81 -0.85 -10.99
C TYR A 56 17.79 -1.20 -9.90
N ALA A 57 17.68 -2.48 -9.52
CA ALA A 57 16.81 -2.90 -8.43
C ALA A 57 17.20 -2.28 -7.09
N LEU A 58 18.50 -2.16 -6.81
CA LEU A 58 19.00 -1.47 -5.61
C LEU A 58 18.65 0.01 -5.59
N SER A 59 18.77 0.69 -6.73
CA SER A 59 18.61 2.15 -6.82
C SER A 59 17.17 2.62 -7.03
N LYS A 60 16.31 1.78 -7.63
CA LYS A 60 14.94 2.12 -8.04
C LYS A 60 13.88 1.16 -7.52
N GLY A 61 14.27 0.03 -6.95
CA GLY A 61 13.34 -0.96 -6.43
C GLY A 61 12.71 -0.55 -5.11
N THR A 62 11.64 -1.27 -4.76
CA THR A 62 10.98 -1.14 -3.45
C THR A 62 11.58 -2.16 -2.50
N ARG A 63 12.15 -1.69 -1.38
CA ARG A 63 12.69 -2.55 -0.33
C ARG A 63 11.57 -3.19 0.49
N LEU A 64 11.61 -4.51 0.67
CA LEU A 64 10.61 -5.28 1.41
C LEU A 64 11.06 -5.71 2.81
N SER A 65 12.35 -6.02 3.00
CA SER A 65 12.87 -6.55 4.26
C SER A 65 14.33 -6.17 4.43
N SER A 66 14.78 -6.04 5.69
CA SER A 66 16.12 -5.62 6.09
C SER A 66 16.83 -6.63 7.00
N SER A 67 16.57 -7.91 6.81
CA SER A 67 17.15 -8.96 7.66
C SER A 67 18.56 -9.34 7.18
N SER A 68 18.82 -10.62 6.91
CA SER A 68 20.13 -11.13 6.51
C SER A 68 20.57 -10.68 5.11
N GLY A 69 19.69 -10.04 4.35
CA GLY A 69 19.92 -9.42 3.05
C GLY A 69 18.72 -8.53 2.72
N ASP A 70 18.97 -7.46 1.97
CA ASP A 70 17.93 -6.53 1.57
C ASP A 70 17.18 -7.10 0.37
N ILE A 71 15.87 -7.26 0.54
CA ILE A 71 14.99 -7.74 -0.53
C ILE A 71 14.42 -6.53 -1.26
N PHE A 72 14.59 -6.49 -2.58
CA PHE A 72 14.05 -5.44 -3.45
C PHE A 72 13.12 -6.03 -4.50
N ILE A 73 12.00 -5.38 -4.75
CA ILE A 73 11.16 -5.62 -5.93
C ILE A 73 11.48 -4.54 -6.95
N TYR A 74 11.82 -4.96 -8.17
CA TYR A 74 11.92 -4.07 -9.31
C TYR A 74 11.19 -4.70 -10.50
N GLN A 75 10.21 -3.98 -11.05
CA GLN A 75 9.25 -4.54 -12.02
C GLN A 75 8.56 -5.76 -11.42
N THR A 76 8.70 -6.94 -12.03
CA THR A 76 8.19 -8.22 -11.51
C THR A 76 9.31 -9.08 -10.91
N GLN A 77 10.53 -8.59 -10.80
CA GLN A 77 11.65 -9.37 -10.28
C GLN A 77 11.85 -9.11 -8.78
N VAL A 78 12.19 -10.17 -8.06
CA VAL A 78 12.53 -10.12 -6.63
C VAL A 78 14.01 -10.41 -6.47
N TRP A 79 14.71 -9.42 -5.95
CA TRP A 79 16.16 -9.41 -5.78
C TRP A 79 16.51 -9.50 -4.30
N GLN A 80 17.46 -10.36 -3.97
CA GLN A 80 18.10 -10.40 -2.67
C GLN A 80 19.52 -9.89 -2.82
N ILE A 81 19.82 -8.81 -2.10
CA ILE A 81 21.09 -8.11 -2.19
C ILE A 81 21.79 -8.17 -0.84
N PHE A 82 23.05 -8.59 -0.86
CA PHE A 82 23.91 -8.60 0.32
C PHE A 82 25.07 -7.65 0.10
N PHE A 83 25.37 -6.87 1.14
CA PHE A 83 26.61 -6.11 1.21
C PHE A 83 27.51 -6.76 2.24
N SER A 84 28.68 -7.23 1.80
CA SER A 84 29.69 -7.81 2.68
C SER A 84 30.62 -6.75 3.25
N ASP A 85 31.27 -7.06 4.37
CA ASP A 85 32.27 -6.18 5.00
C ASP A 85 33.46 -5.86 4.08
N ASP A 86 33.73 -6.73 3.11
CA ASP A 86 34.74 -6.55 2.04
C ASP A 86 34.28 -5.61 0.91
N GLN A 87 33.15 -4.89 1.10
CA GLN A 87 32.52 -4.02 0.10
C GLN A 87 32.08 -4.74 -1.19
N LYS A 88 31.86 -6.05 -1.13
CA LYS A 88 31.32 -6.81 -2.28
C LYS A 88 29.81 -6.87 -2.20
N TYR A 89 29.17 -6.59 -3.34
CA TYR A 89 27.75 -6.80 -3.56
C TYR A 89 27.51 -8.21 -4.09
N VAL A 90 26.64 -8.95 -3.41
CA VAL A 90 26.11 -10.22 -3.93
C VAL A 90 24.65 -9.97 -4.31
N CYS A 91 24.33 -10.30 -5.56
CA CYS A 91 23.02 -10.09 -6.15
C CYS A 91 22.43 -11.43 -6.56
N ASN A 92 21.36 -11.83 -5.88
CA ASN A 92 20.63 -13.04 -6.22
C ASN A 92 19.25 -12.67 -6.72
N LEU A 93 18.92 -13.09 -7.93
CA LEU A 93 17.53 -13.06 -8.41
C LEU A 93 16.82 -14.26 -7.78
N ILE A 94 15.98 -14.01 -6.78
CA ILE A 94 15.32 -15.09 -6.00
C ILE A 94 13.96 -15.48 -6.56
N GLY A 95 13.43 -14.71 -7.51
CA GLY A 95 12.23 -15.09 -8.23
C GLY A 95 11.58 -13.96 -9.00
N LYS A 96 10.42 -14.27 -9.58
CA LYS A 96 9.55 -13.32 -10.26
C LYS A 96 8.13 -13.38 -9.71
N LEU A 97 7.53 -12.21 -9.53
CA LEU A 97 6.12 -12.04 -9.18
C LEU A 97 5.26 -12.40 -10.39
N THR A 98 4.42 -13.40 -10.21
CA THR A 98 3.42 -13.84 -11.18
C THR A 98 2.02 -13.61 -10.62
N GLU A 99 1.09 -13.24 -11.50
CA GLU A 99 -0.33 -13.06 -11.15
C GLU A 99 -1.05 -14.36 -10.80
#